data_AF-A0A7V6LSR6-F1
#
_entry.id   AF-A0A7V6LSR6-F1
#
_cell.length_a   1.000
_cell.length_b   1.000
_cell.length_c   1.000
_cell.angle_alpha   90.00
_cell.angle_beta   90.00
_cell.angle_gamma   90.00
#
_symmetry.space_group_name_H-M   'P 1'
#
loop_
_entity.id
_entity.type
_entity.pdbx_description
1 polymer ?
#
loop_
_entity_poly.entity_id
_entity_poly.type
_entity_poly.pdbx_seq_one_letter_code
_entity_poly.pdbx_strand_id
1 'polypeptide(L)'
;MKKTFTVIAVLAMFASLTAQPPSGFNYQAIIRNASGNIISNENIALELSILDNMDTNVWTETHNVTTNQFGLVSLVVGQGAPAGGKAATFDDIDWSAGAMKLRTVVTYKSEEIDMGSSEIWAVPYSLVAEKTLTSDNALSAINAENAVTAQTANN
;
A
#
# COMPACT_ATOMS: atom_id res chain seq x y z
N MET A 1 -10.50 -45.45 -9.05
CA MET A 1 -11.48 -44.39 -9.38
C MET A 1 -11.86 -43.52 -8.18
N LYS A 2 -12.36 -44.07 -7.06
CA LYS A 2 -12.69 -43.25 -5.87
C LYS A 2 -11.46 -42.56 -5.24
N LYS A 3 -10.34 -43.29 -5.13
CA LYS A 3 -9.09 -42.77 -4.54
C LYS A 3 -8.40 -41.69 -5.39
N THR A 4 -8.51 -41.77 -6.72
CA THR A 4 -7.94 -40.78 -7.65
C THR A 4 -8.72 -39.47 -7.61
N PHE A 5 -10.04 -39.53 -7.40
CA PHE A 5 -10.87 -38.33 -7.25
C PHE A 5 -10.56 -37.59 -5.93
N THR A 6 -10.33 -38.33 -4.84
CA THR A 6 -9.91 -37.74 -3.55
C THR A 6 -8.57 -37.02 -3.65
N VAL A 7 -7.59 -37.59 -4.36
CA VAL A 7 -6.26 -36.95 -4.53
C VAL A 7 -6.36 -35.66 -5.33
N ILE A 8 -7.16 -35.62 -6.41
CA ILE A 8 -7.36 -34.40 -7.22
C ILE A 8 -8.10 -33.33 -6.41
N ALA A 9 -9.11 -33.71 -5.63
CA ALA A 9 -9.84 -32.77 -4.77
C ALA A 9 -8.94 -32.16 -3.69
N VAL A 10 -8.05 -32.96 -3.09
CA VAL A 10 -7.06 -32.48 -2.12
C VAL A 10 -6.03 -31.56 -2.79
N LEU A 11 -5.54 -31.89 -3.99
CA LEU A 11 -4.61 -31.03 -4.73
C LEU A 11 -5.23 -29.67 -5.12
N ALA A 12 -6.50 -29.67 -5.50
CA ALA A 12 -7.24 -28.46 -5.84
C ALA A 12 -7.45 -27.52 -4.64
N MET A 13 -7.57 -28.07 -3.43
CA MET A 13 -7.65 -27.27 -2.19
C MET A 13 -6.34 -26.57 -1.83
N PHE A 14 -5.19 -27.15 -2.20
CA PHE A 14 -3.90 -26.48 -1.99
C PHE A 14 -3.62 -25.37 -3.00
N ALA A 15 -4.23 -25.42 -4.19
CA ALA A 15 -4.07 -24.39 -5.22
C ALA A 15 -4.78 -23.06 -4.90
N SER A 16 -5.72 -23.05 -3.95
CA SER A 16 -6.45 -21.84 -3.53
C SER A 16 -5.79 -21.04 -2.40
N LEU A 17 -4.60 -21.45 -1.94
CA LEU A 17 -3.87 -20.73 -0.91
C LEU A 17 -3.06 -19.58 -1.56
N THR A 18 -3.56 -18.35 -1.45
CA THR A 18 -2.77 -17.16 -1.73
C THR A 18 -1.98 -16.79 -0.47
N ALA A 19 -0.66 -16.79 -0.55
CA ALA A 19 0.24 -16.43 0.55
C ALA A 19 0.90 -15.07 0.30
N GLN A 20 0.14 -14.09 -0.18
CA GLN A 20 0.70 -12.76 -0.38
C GLN A 20 0.92 -12.12 1.00
N PRO A 21 2.13 -11.57 1.25
CA PRO A 21 2.38 -10.87 2.51
C PRO A 21 1.37 -9.71 2.64
N PRO A 22 0.89 -9.40 3.85
CA PRO A 22 0.01 -8.26 4.06
C PRO A 22 0.64 -6.99 3.50
N SER A 23 -0.06 -6.32 2.60
CA SER A 23 0.40 -5.09 2.00
C SER A 23 0.18 -3.91 2.93
N GLY A 24 1.21 -3.10 3.08
CA GLY A 24 1.16 -1.92 3.94
C GLY A 24 2.51 -1.52 4.48
N PHE A 25 2.55 -0.39 5.17
CA PHE A 25 3.76 0.11 5.82
C PHE A 25 3.43 0.69 7.20
N ASN A 26 4.40 0.58 8.12
CA ASN A 26 4.25 1.12 9.47
C ASN A 26 4.22 2.65 9.45
N TYR A 27 3.32 3.24 10.22
CA TYR A 27 3.21 4.68 10.40
C TYR A 27 3.06 5.02 11.87
N GLN A 28 3.77 6.07 12.29
CA GLN A 28 3.71 6.61 13.64
C GLN A 28 3.54 8.12 13.58
N ALA A 29 2.66 8.64 14.43
CA ALA A 29 2.39 10.06 14.53
C ALA A 29 2.12 10.48 15.98
N ILE A 30 2.49 11.71 16.31
CA ILE A 30 2.16 12.34 17.59
C ILE A 30 0.98 13.27 17.36
N ILE A 31 -0.16 12.92 17.94
CA ILE A 31 -1.43 13.60 17.71
C ILE A 31 -1.55 14.81 18.63
N ARG A 32 -1.84 15.96 18.01
CA ARG A 32 -2.02 17.25 18.68
C ARG A 32 -3.34 17.89 18.26
N ASN A 33 -3.92 18.68 19.15
CA ASN A 33 -5.09 19.50 18.84
C ASN A 33 -4.71 20.81 18.13
N ALA A 34 -5.70 21.60 17.71
CA ALA A 34 -5.50 22.89 17.05
C ALA A 34 -4.68 23.92 17.87
N SER A 35 -4.63 23.77 19.20
CA SER A 35 -3.79 24.60 20.09
C SER A 35 -2.36 24.07 20.25
N GLY A 36 -1.99 22.98 19.57
CA GLY A 36 -0.68 22.34 19.66
C GLY A 36 -0.50 21.42 20.89
N ASN A 37 -1.54 21.26 21.71
CA ASN A 37 -1.50 20.39 22.88
C ASN A 37 -1.65 18.92 22.46
N ILE A 38 -0.94 18.04 23.16
CA ILE A 38 -0.97 16.60 22.91
C ILE A 38 -2.34 16.04 23.29
N ILE A 39 -2.90 15.18 22.44
CA ILE A 39 -4.10 14.40 22.72
C ILE A 39 -3.64 13.03 23.26
N SER A 40 -3.60 12.84 24.58
CA SER A 40 -3.04 11.65 25.23
C SER A 40 -4.10 10.72 25.82
N ASN A 41 -3.95 9.40 25.67
CA ASN A 41 -4.86 8.38 26.21
C ASN A 41 -6.32 8.56 25.77
N GLU A 42 -6.52 9.02 24.54
CA GLU A 42 -7.84 9.36 24.00
C GLU A 42 -8.12 8.54 22.75
N ASN A 43 -9.39 8.14 22.59
CA ASN A 43 -9.85 7.48 21.38
C ASN A 43 -10.12 8.51 20.28
N ILE A 44 -9.51 8.30 19.12
CA ILE A 44 -9.59 9.20 17.97
C ILE A 44 -9.89 8.41 16.70
N ALA A 45 -10.49 9.08 15.73
CA ALA A 45 -10.54 8.59 14.36
C ALA A 45 -9.42 9.24 13.55
N LEU A 46 -8.68 8.45 12.78
CA LEU A 46 -7.69 8.89 11.82
C LEU A 46 -8.20 8.61 10.42
N GLU A 47 -8.07 9.59 9.54
CA GLU A 47 -8.19 9.42 8.11
C GLU A 47 -6.82 9.64 7.49
N LEU A 48 -6.35 8.63 6.75
CA LEU A 48 -5.06 8.65 6.07
C LEU A 48 -5.33 8.63 4.57
N SER A 49 -4.81 9.63 3.86
CA SER A 49 -4.97 9.74 2.41
C SER A 49 -3.62 9.73 1.72
N ILE A 50 -3.45 8.91 0.69
CA ILE A 50 -2.31 8.93 -0.22
C ILE A 50 -2.67 9.84 -1.39
N LEU A 51 -1.85 10.87 -1.59
CA LEU A 51 -2.00 11.85 -2.65
C LEU A 51 -0.88 11.67 -3.68
N ASP A 52 -1.20 11.87 -4.97
CA ASP A 52 -0.20 11.94 -6.03
C ASP A 52 0.54 13.30 -6.05
N ASN A 53 1.47 13.47 -6.99
CA ASN A 53 2.25 14.69 -7.14
C ASN A 53 1.43 15.95 -7.47
N MET A 54 0.17 15.78 -7.91
CA MET A 54 -0.80 16.85 -8.17
C MET A 54 -1.81 16.99 -7.02
N ASP A 55 -1.53 16.39 -5.86
CA ASP A 55 -2.40 16.32 -4.69
C ASP A 55 -3.76 15.65 -4.97
N THR A 56 -3.84 14.80 -6.00
CA THR A 56 -5.05 14.02 -6.27
C THR A 56 -5.12 12.82 -5.33
N ASN A 57 -6.29 12.58 -4.74
CA ASN A 57 -6.51 11.45 -3.86
C ASN A 57 -6.41 10.10 -4.59
N VAL A 58 -5.40 9.30 -4.26
CA VAL A 58 -5.17 7.96 -4.81
C VAL A 58 -5.83 6.91 -3.94
N TRP A 59 -5.73 7.05 -2.62
CA TRP A 59 -6.27 6.11 -1.64
C TRP A 59 -6.62 6.83 -0.35
N THR A 60 -7.75 6.48 0.27
CA THR A 60 -8.10 6.93 1.62
C THR A 60 -8.54 5.75 2.46
N GLU A 61 -8.08 5.69 3.70
CA GLU A 61 -8.50 4.72 4.70
C GLU A 61 -8.71 5.38 6.06
N THR A 62 -9.48 4.70 6.91
CA THR A 62 -9.79 5.16 8.26
C THR A 62 -9.36 4.16 9.32
N HIS A 63 -8.97 4.68 10.48
CA HIS A 63 -8.58 3.92 11.66
C HIS A 63 -9.22 4.50 12.92
N ASN A 64 -9.68 3.64 13.82
CA ASN A 64 -10.03 4.06 15.19
C ASN A 64 -8.93 3.57 16.13
N VAL A 65 -8.21 4.50 16.74
CA VAL A 65 -7.05 4.18 17.59
C VAL A 65 -7.08 4.98 18.87
N THR A 66 -6.42 4.45 19.90
CA THR A 66 -6.21 5.17 21.17
C THR A 66 -4.78 5.65 21.23
N THR A 67 -4.58 6.95 21.45
CA THR A 67 -3.24 7.53 21.62
C THR A 67 -2.64 7.08 22.95
N ASN A 68 -1.32 7.01 23.07
CA ASN A 68 -0.67 6.74 24.36
C ASN A 68 -0.48 8.02 25.21
N GLN A 69 0.21 7.91 26.35
CA GLN A 69 0.49 9.04 27.25
C GLN A 69 1.28 10.21 26.61
N PHE A 70 1.95 9.96 25.47
CA PHE A 70 2.69 10.96 24.70
C PHE A 70 1.92 11.45 23.47
N GLY A 71 0.66 11.01 23.30
CA GLY A 71 -0.15 11.26 22.11
C GLY A 71 0.28 10.49 20.88
N LEU A 72 1.15 9.49 21.03
CA LEU A 72 1.65 8.68 19.93
C LEU A 72 0.60 7.65 19.50
N VAL A 73 0.46 7.47 18.20
CA VAL A 73 -0.21 6.33 17.56
C VAL A 73 0.80 5.52 16.76
N SER A 74 0.58 4.21 16.65
CA SER A 74 1.33 3.30 15.78
C SER A 74 0.34 2.41 15.06
N LEU A 75 0.37 2.41 13.74
CA LEU A 75 -0.54 1.66 12.88
C LEU A 75 0.16 1.21 11.60
N VAL A 76 -0.54 0.43 10.78
CA VAL A 76 -0.08 0.03 9.45
C VAL A 76 -1.01 0.66 8.42
N VAL A 77 -0.46 1.50 7.56
CA VAL A 77 -1.17 2.06 6.41
C VAL A 77 -1.41 0.95 5.39
N GLY A 78 -2.62 0.84 4.85
CA GLY A 78 -3.06 -0.26 3.99
C GLY A 78 -3.83 -1.35 4.72
N GLN A 79 -3.95 -1.26 6.05
CA GLN A 79 -4.70 -2.19 6.89
C GLN A 79 -5.92 -1.53 7.56
N GLY A 80 -6.24 -0.29 7.18
CA GLY A 80 -7.43 0.44 7.64
C GLY A 80 -8.70 0.05 6.89
N ALA A 81 -9.83 0.65 7.30
CA ALA A 81 -11.07 0.51 6.55
C ALA A 81 -11.03 1.45 5.32
N PRO A 82 -11.18 0.92 4.08
CA PRO A 82 -11.19 1.74 2.87
C PRO A 82 -12.29 2.80 2.94
N ALA A 83 -11.95 4.03 2.58
CA ALA A 83 -12.86 5.18 2.63
C ALA A 83 -12.91 5.98 1.32
N GLY A 84 -12.07 5.66 0.32
CA GLY A 84 -12.17 6.23 -1.02
C GLY A 84 -10.84 6.26 -1.77
N GLY A 85 -10.81 7.02 -2.87
CA GLY A 85 -9.63 7.16 -3.73
C GLY A 85 -9.85 6.62 -5.14
N LYS A 86 -8.83 6.74 -5.99
CA LYS A 86 -8.80 6.18 -7.35
C LYS A 86 -8.60 4.67 -7.34
N ALA A 87 -7.80 4.15 -6.42
CA ALA A 87 -7.54 2.72 -6.29
C ALA A 87 -8.72 2.02 -5.59
N ALA A 88 -9.11 0.85 -6.09
CA ALA A 88 -10.22 0.08 -5.51
C ALA A 88 -9.78 -0.66 -4.24
N THR A 89 -8.54 -1.14 -4.21
CA THR A 89 -7.87 -1.72 -3.04
C THR A 89 -6.49 -1.09 -2.85
N PHE A 90 -5.89 -1.28 -1.67
CA PHE A 90 -4.53 -0.77 -1.40
C PHE A 90 -3.47 -1.38 -2.33
N ASP A 91 -3.68 -2.61 -2.79
CA ASP A 91 -2.79 -3.31 -3.71
C ASP A 91 -2.86 -2.76 -5.15
N ASP A 92 -3.95 -2.08 -5.50
CA ASP A 92 -4.15 -1.48 -6.83
C ASP A 92 -3.45 -0.11 -6.97
N ILE A 93 -2.78 0.37 -5.93
CA ILE A 93 -2.03 1.64 -5.97
C ILE A 93 -0.82 1.48 -6.87
N ASP A 94 -0.73 2.30 -7.93
CA ASP A 94 0.46 2.38 -8.76
C ASP A 94 1.56 3.21 -8.06
N TRP A 95 2.39 2.51 -7.28
CA TRP A 95 3.55 3.08 -6.60
C TRP A 95 4.67 3.56 -7.54
N SER A 96 4.58 3.27 -8.85
CA SER A 96 5.53 3.73 -9.86
C SER A 96 5.17 5.09 -10.48
N ALA A 97 3.97 5.61 -10.19
CA ALA A 97 3.44 6.86 -10.76
C ALA A 97 4.19 8.14 -10.32
N GLY A 98 5.20 8.02 -9.45
CA GLY A 98 6.05 9.12 -8.99
C GLY A 98 5.93 9.36 -7.48
N ALA A 99 6.34 10.55 -7.05
CA ALA A 99 6.31 10.93 -5.65
C ALA A 99 4.86 10.98 -5.12
N MET A 100 4.65 10.34 -3.96
CA MET A 100 3.37 10.31 -3.26
C MET A 100 3.50 10.96 -1.88
N LYS A 101 2.40 11.48 -1.37
CA LYS A 101 2.32 12.07 -0.02
C LYS A 101 1.27 11.35 0.81
N LEU A 102 1.54 11.17 2.10
CA LEU A 102 0.56 10.74 3.08
C LEU A 102 0.01 11.96 3.81
N ARG A 103 -1.26 12.29 3.60
CA ARG A 103 -2.03 13.28 4.36
C ARG A 103 -2.69 12.60 5.56
N THR A 104 -2.63 13.25 6.71
CA THR A 104 -3.19 12.75 7.97
C THR A 104 -4.21 13.73 8.51
N VAL A 105 -5.44 13.26 8.71
CA VAL A 105 -6.52 14.02 9.32
C VAL A 105 -7.00 13.29 10.56
N VAL A 106 -7.26 14.02 11.63
CA VAL A 106 -7.72 13.47 12.91
C VAL A 106 -9.08 14.03 13.27
N THR A 107 -10.01 13.17 13.63
CA THR A 107 -11.26 13.59 14.27
C THR A 107 -11.18 13.30 15.78
N TYR A 108 -11.27 14.35 16.58
CA TYR A 108 -11.32 14.28 18.04
C TYR A 108 -12.46 15.15 18.57
N LYS A 109 -13.38 14.57 19.35
CA LYS A 109 -14.55 15.28 19.92
C LYS A 109 -15.35 16.09 18.88
N SER A 110 -15.55 15.49 17.70
CA SER A 110 -16.25 16.09 16.56
C SER A 110 -15.53 17.29 15.91
N GLU A 111 -14.29 17.57 16.28
CA GLU A 111 -13.41 18.51 15.58
C GLU A 111 -12.50 17.72 14.63
N GLU A 112 -12.39 18.19 13.39
CA GLU A 112 -11.47 17.66 12.39
C GLU A 112 -10.20 18.52 12.36
N ILE A 113 -9.04 17.89 12.48
CA ILE A 113 -7.73 18.52 12.57
C ILE A 113 -6.86 17.94 11.45
N ASP A 114 -6.53 18.76 10.46
CA ASP A 114 -5.57 18.39 9.42
C ASP A 114 -4.14 18.52 9.97
N MET A 115 -3.43 17.39 10.05
CA MET A 115 -2.04 17.33 10.51
C MET A 115 -1.03 17.56 9.37
N GLY A 116 -1.52 17.86 8.17
CA GLY A 116 -0.72 18.09 6.98
C GLY A 116 -0.38 16.80 6.24
N SER A 117 0.53 16.94 5.27
CA SER A 117 1.01 15.84 4.44
C SER A 117 2.53 15.70 4.48
N SER A 118 3.01 14.47 4.39
CA SER A 118 4.43 14.13 4.35
C SER A 118 4.73 13.24 3.14
N GLU A 119 5.87 13.46 2.48
CA GLU A 119 6.30 12.61 1.37
C GLU A 119 6.56 11.17 1.83
N ILE A 120 6.12 10.22 1.00
CA ILE A 120 6.40 8.80 1.18
C ILE A 120 7.70 8.50 0.43
N TRP A 121 8.78 8.34 1.18
CA TRP A 121 10.08 7.99 0.61
C TRP A 121 10.24 6.48 0.46
N ALA A 122 10.94 6.08 -0.61
CA ALA A 122 11.33 4.69 -0.80
C ALA A 122 12.25 4.23 0.34
N VAL A 123 12.04 3.00 0.80
CA VAL A 123 12.89 2.32 1.79
C VAL A 123 13.94 1.46 1.08
N PRO A 124 15.08 1.11 1.72
CA PRO A 124 16.15 0.37 1.04
C PRO A 124 15.72 -0.93 0.35
N TYR A 125 14.75 -1.65 0.92
CA TYR A 125 14.22 -2.89 0.32
C TYR A 125 13.42 -2.61 -0.96
N SER A 126 12.61 -1.55 -1.01
CA SER A 126 11.81 -1.21 -2.19
C SER A 126 12.69 -0.73 -3.35
N LEU A 127 13.80 -0.03 -3.06
CA LEU A 127 14.78 0.38 -4.07
C LEU A 127 15.47 -0.81 -4.75
N VAL A 128 15.72 -1.90 -4.01
CA VAL A 128 16.28 -3.13 -4.59
C VAL A 128 15.24 -3.86 -5.45
N ALA A 129 13.98 -3.88 -5.03
CA ALA A 129 12.89 -4.47 -5.80
C ALA A 129 12.70 -3.77 -7.16
N GLU A 130 12.73 -2.43 -7.19
CA GLU A 130 12.67 -1.62 -8.43
C GLU A 130 13.78 -1.98 -9.42
N LYS A 131 15.02 -2.16 -8.93
CA LYS A 131 16.16 -2.59 -9.75
C LYS A 131 15.95 -4.00 -10.36
N THR A 132 15.16 -4.84 -9.71
CA THR A 132 14.90 -6.21 -10.18
C THR A 132 13.81 -6.22 -11.25
N LEU A 133 12.74 -5.43 -11.06
CA LEU A 133 11.66 -5.25 -12.06
C LEU A 133 12.18 -4.69 -13.39
N THR A 134 13.12 -3.74 -13.34
CA THR A 134 13.76 -3.19 -14.54
C THR A 134 14.61 -4.23 -15.29
N SER A 135 15.18 -5.22 -14.59
CA SER A 135 15.96 -6.30 -15.19
C SER A 135 15.09 -7.35 -15.90
N ASP A 136 13.91 -7.67 -15.38
CA ASP A 136 12.98 -8.62 -16.01
C ASP A 136 12.34 -8.03 -17.29
N ASN A 137 12.07 -6.72 -17.29
CA ASN A 137 11.67 -5.98 -18.48
C ASN A 137 12.79 -5.97 -19.55
N ALA A 138 14.05 -5.87 -19.14
CA ALA A 138 15.18 -5.93 -20.08
C ALA A 138 15.33 -7.34 -20.70
N LEU A 139 15.13 -8.40 -19.92
CA LEU A 139 15.24 -9.77 -20.41
C LEU A 139 14.09 -10.14 -21.38
N SER A 140 12.87 -9.68 -21.10
CA SER A 140 11.72 -9.88 -22.00
C SER A 140 11.86 -9.10 -23.32
N ALA A 141 12.40 -7.87 -23.27
CA ALA A 141 12.69 -7.08 -24.47
C ALA A 141 13.75 -7.74 -25.37
N ILE A 142 14.85 -8.25 -24.80
CA ILE A 142 15.90 -8.96 -25.54
C ILE A 142 15.35 -10.23 -26.22
N ASN A 143 14.49 -10.99 -25.52
CA ASN A 143 13.89 -12.19 -26.08
C ASN A 143 12.91 -11.90 -27.23
N ALA A 144 12.16 -10.80 -27.14
CA ALA A 144 11.28 -10.34 -28.21
C ALA A 144 12.05 -9.91 -29.46
N GLU A 145 13.16 -9.18 -29.29
CA GLU A 145 14.02 -8.73 -30.40
C GLU A 145 14.70 -9.90 -31.13
N ASN A 146 15.18 -10.89 -30.38
CA ASN A 146 15.75 -12.12 -30.96
C ASN A 146 14.71 -12.95 -31.73
N ALA A 147 13.45 -12.99 -31.26
CA ALA A 147 12.37 -13.68 -31.95
C ALA A 147 12.02 -13.03 -33.31
N VAL A 148 12.03 -11.69 -33.39
CA VAL A 148 11.79 -10.95 -34.64
C VAL A 148 12.92 -11.16 -35.65
N THR A 149 14.16 -11.21 -35.17
CA THR A 149 15.34 -11.44 -36.02
C THR A 149 15.34 -12.87 -36.57
N ALA A 150 14.96 -13.86 -35.76
CA ALA A 150 14.81 -15.25 -36.20
C ALA A 150 13.69 -15.44 -37.24
N GLN A 151 12.62 -14.66 -37.16
CA GLN A 151 11.50 -14.73 -38.12
C GLN A 151 11.82 -14.04 -39.46
N THR A 152 12.68 -13.02 -39.45
CA THR A 152 13.15 -12.35 -40.67
C THR A 152 14.20 -13.16 -41.42
N ALA A 153 14.98 -14.00 -40.72
CA ALA A 153 15.98 -14.90 -41.32
C ALA A 153 15.40 -16.14 -42.02
N ASN A 154 14.11 -16.46 -41.78
CA ASN A 154 13.41 -17.61 -42.35
C ASN A 154 12.51 -17.27 -43.56
N ASN A 155 12.54 -16.01 -44.04
CA ASN A 155 11.87 -15.54 -45.26
C ASN A 155 12.92 -15.16 -46.30
#